data_AF-A0A1V4DQ26-F1
#
_entry.id   AF-A0A1V4DQ26-F1
#
_cell.length_a   1.000
_cell.length_b   1.000
_cell.length_c   1.000
_cell.angle_alpha   90.00
_cell.angle_beta   90.00
_cell.angle_gamma   90.00
#
_symmetry.space_group_name_H-M   'P 1'
#
loop_
_entity.id
_entity.type
_entity.pdbx_description
1 polymer ?
#
loop_
_entity_poly.entity_id
_entity_poly.type
_entity_poly.pdbx_seq_one_letter_code
_entity_poly.pdbx_strand_id
1 'polypeptide(L)'
;MATEWGALQHAYGSAEDTPPYLCQLLNEDPEAQAEALGMLDMSVLHQGSLYTSTAPAALFVAAILTDPRTSAEHESFFPWDDRTRPLRAALLDWLGNIADSASYGEDPGSEDEYAAEDDGEDDDEREAIQACRSIRRELYDAVAPFLDDPHPDTREAALGAVTLLLKAPDLSELVPHATHRLRSVLAADGSRRERASAVLALGAWGQDTTGLLDDPDPAVRTCAALATGCAHVPRATAVLLEALRNPVEADHWFPDRLPHFDGWPRFTLLKAVLDRVDAFEDLAPAAMALIPLASDYTVDRDWGPLLVKAFPTGYTPGLPLSAAQRELLKAVTANDKCWGDIGNKFLWLRKAGLPDQRDAIRALL
;
A
#
# COMPACT_ATOMS: atom_id res chain seq x y z
N MET A 1 10.31 14.99 -31.36
CA MET A 1 10.56 16.40 -30.95
C MET A 1 11.21 16.35 -29.58
N ALA A 2 12.16 17.24 -29.31
CA ALA A 2 12.76 17.33 -27.97
C ALA A 2 11.72 17.91 -27.00
N THR A 3 11.74 17.48 -25.75
CA THR A 3 10.90 18.04 -24.68
C THR A 3 11.43 19.42 -24.29
N GLU A 4 10.56 20.44 -24.28
CA GLU A 4 10.88 21.81 -23.86
C GLU A 4 10.79 21.93 -22.33
N TRP A 5 11.79 21.40 -21.61
CA TRP A 5 11.77 21.26 -20.15
C TRP A 5 11.55 22.55 -19.36
N GLY A 6 12.06 23.69 -19.83
CA GLY A 6 11.85 24.98 -19.16
C GLY A 6 10.42 25.51 -19.24
N ALA A 7 9.55 24.90 -20.05
CA ALA A 7 8.12 25.20 -20.09
C ALA A 7 7.30 24.30 -19.15
N LEU A 8 7.91 23.24 -18.60
CA LEU A 8 7.27 22.30 -17.67
C LEU A 8 7.56 22.72 -16.23
N GLN A 9 6.74 22.24 -15.31
CA GLN A 9 6.87 22.47 -13.87
C GLN A 9 7.11 21.15 -13.14
N HIS A 10 7.71 21.25 -11.97
CA HIS A 10 7.84 20.24 -10.92
C HIS A 10 7.63 20.92 -9.56
N ALA A 11 7.78 20.22 -8.44
CA ALA A 11 7.47 20.75 -7.10
C ALA A 11 8.15 22.08 -6.71
N TYR A 12 9.33 22.37 -7.29
CA TYR A 12 10.11 23.57 -7.00
C TYR A 12 10.06 24.65 -8.10
N GLY A 13 9.11 24.56 -9.04
CA GLY A 13 8.96 25.48 -10.16
C GLY A 13 9.37 24.87 -11.50
N SER A 14 10.04 25.65 -12.36
CA SER A 14 10.49 25.22 -13.70
C SER A 14 11.33 23.94 -13.66
N ALA A 15 11.09 23.03 -14.60
CA ALA A 15 11.79 21.75 -14.72
C ALA A 15 13.05 21.81 -15.63
N GLU A 16 13.61 23.00 -15.87
CA GLU A 16 14.82 23.18 -16.71
C GLU A 16 16.04 22.40 -16.20
N ASP A 17 16.09 22.12 -14.90
CA ASP A 17 17.14 21.38 -14.19
C ASP A 17 16.88 19.86 -14.12
N THR A 18 15.73 19.37 -14.59
CA THR A 18 15.39 17.93 -14.61
C THR A 18 16.26 17.10 -15.59
N PRO A 19 16.59 17.56 -16.82
CA PRO A 19 17.34 16.76 -17.78
C PRO A 19 18.74 16.30 -17.33
N PRO A 20 19.53 17.14 -16.61
CA PRO A 20 20.76 16.67 -15.95
C PRO A 20 20.55 15.44 -15.08
N TYR A 21 19.53 15.42 -14.21
CA TYR A 21 19.24 14.28 -13.35
C TYR A 21 18.83 13.04 -14.16
N LEU A 22 17.99 13.20 -15.19
CA LEU A 22 17.63 12.10 -16.09
C LEU A 22 18.86 11.48 -16.78
N CYS A 23 19.80 12.30 -17.24
CA CYS A 23 21.06 11.81 -17.81
C CYS A 23 21.94 11.11 -16.76
N GLN A 24 21.92 11.58 -15.52
CA GLN A 24 22.73 11.07 -14.42
C GLN A 24 22.28 9.68 -13.94
N LEU A 25 21.04 9.27 -14.20
CA LEU A 25 20.60 7.87 -14.03
C LEU A 25 21.42 6.87 -14.88
N LEU A 26 22.10 7.36 -15.91
CA LEU A 26 22.96 6.59 -16.81
C LEU A 26 24.46 6.84 -16.55
N ASN A 27 24.81 7.40 -15.39
CA ASN A 27 26.20 7.52 -14.94
C ASN A 27 26.79 6.13 -14.62
N GLU A 28 28.11 6.00 -14.64
CA GLU A 28 28.81 4.79 -14.17
C GLU A 28 28.93 4.73 -12.64
N ASP A 29 28.79 5.88 -11.96
CA ASP A 29 28.84 6.02 -10.51
C ASP A 29 27.47 5.74 -9.85
N PRO A 30 27.33 4.69 -9.03
CA PRO A 30 26.08 4.36 -8.34
C PRO A 30 25.61 5.45 -7.36
N GLU A 31 26.52 6.20 -6.71
CA GLU A 31 26.13 7.30 -5.82
C GLU A 31 25.47 8.42 -6.62
N ALA A 32 26.03 8.74 -7.79
CA ALA A 32 25.44 9.71 -8.71
C ALA A 32 24.06 9.25 -9.23
N GLN A 33 23.89 7.95 -9.53
CA GLN A 33 22.59 7.39 -9.90
C GLN A 33 21.57 7.49 -8.77
N ALA A 34 22.00 7.22 -7.53
CA ALA A 34 21.14 7.29 -6.35
C ALA A 34 20.66 8.71 -6.08
N GLU A 35 21.57 9.69 -6.10
CA GLU A 35 21.23 11.11 -5.99
C GLU A 35 20.24 11.53 -7.09
N ALA A 36 20.49 11.13 -8.34
CA ALA A 36 19.61 11.47 -9.46
C ALA A 36 18.17 10.96 -9.26
N LEU A 37 18.01 9.68 -8.86
CA LEU A 37 16.68 9.14 -8.58
C LEU A 37 16.03 9.84 -7.38
N GLY A 38 16.79 10.10 -6.31
CA GLY A 38 16.30 10.84 -5.14
C GLY A 38 15.82 12.26 -5.50
N MET A 39 16.54 12.96 -6.39
CA MET A 39 16.15 14.29 -6.86
C MET A 39 14.88 14.24 -7.71
N LEU A 40 14.72 13.23 -8.57
CA LEU A 40 13.49 13.03 -9.34
C LEU A 40 12.29 12.72 -8.42
N ASP A 41 12.49 11.91 -7.38
CA ASP A 41 11.45 11.62 -6.39
C ASP A 41 11.04 12.88 -5.60
N MET A 42 12.02 13.68 -5.18
CA MET A 42 11.78 14.93 -4.43
C MET A 42 11.12 16.03 -5.26
N SER A 43 11.34 16.06 -6.58
CA SER A 43 10.89 17.16 -7.44
C SER A 43 9.74 16.77 -8.37
N VAL A 44 9.89 15.67 -9.12
CA VAL A 44 8.97 15.24 -10.19
C VAL A 44 7.82 14.38 -9.67
N LEU A 45 7.98 13.73 -8.51
CA LEU A 45 6.95 12.92 -7.84
C LEU A 45 6.80 13.32 -6.36
N HIS A 46 6.87 14.62 -6.07
CA HIS A 46 6.97 15.11 -4.70
C HIS A 46 5.77 14.68 -3.84
N GLN A 47 6.01 13.76 -2.90
CA GLN A 47 4.99 13.20 -2.01
C GLN A 47 3.78 12.62 -2.76
N GLY A 48 4.00 12.13 -3.98
CA GLY A 48 2.96 11.57 -4.83
C GLY A 48 2.21 12.59 -5.70
N SER A 49 2.46 13.90 -5.57
CA SER A 49 1.91 14.91 -6.48
C SER A 49 2.51 14.79 -7.88
N LEU A 50 1.68 15.02 -8.90
CA LEU A 50 2.07 14.95 -10.31
C LEU A 50 2.17 16.36 -10.91
N TYR A 51 3.17 16.53 -11.77
CA TYR A 51 3.45 17.81 -12.43
C TYR A 51 3.56 17.63 -13.95
N THR A 52 3.55 18.73 -14.70
CA THR A 52 3.66 18.69 -16.16
C THR A 52 4.97 18.06 -16.67
N SER A 53 6.00 18.01 -15.83
CA SER A 53 7.26 17.29 -16.09
C SER A 53 7.19 15.77 -15.85
N THR A 54 6.21 15.27 -15.10
CA THR A 54 6.16 13.88 -14.64
C THR A 54 5.98 12.89 -15.78
N ALA A 55 5.03 13.10 -16.70
CA ALA A 55 4.85 12.20 -17.83
C ALA A 55 6.08 12.13 -18.76
N PRO A 56 6.71 13.26 -19.17
CA PRO A 56 7.96 13.22 -19.93
C PRO A 56 9.12 12.52 -19.21
N ALA A 57 9.27 12.73 -17.89
CA ALA A 57 10.29 12.05 -17.10
C ALA A 57 10.03 10.54 -16.99
N ALA A 58 8.77 10.12 -16.79
CA ALA A 58 8.36 8.73 -16.77
C ALA A 58 8.68 8.02 -18.09
N LEU A 59 8.41 8.67 -19.23
CA LEU A 59 8.75 8.13 -20.55
C LEU A 59 10.26 7.98 -20.75
N PHE A 60 11.07 8.92 -20.24
CA PHE A 60 12.52 8.79 -20.25
C PHE A 60 12.97 7.58 -19.42
N VAL A 61 12.48 7.47 -18.18
CA VAL A 61 12.82 6.36 -17.29
C VAL A 61 12.41 5.01 -17.90
N ALA A 62 11.21 4.92 -18.47
CA ALA A 62 10.74 3.73 -19.18
C ALA A 62 11.66 3.35 -20.36
N ALA A 63 12.14 4.33 -21.12
CA ALA A 63 13.03 4.10 -22.26
C ALA A 63 14.42 3.59 -21.87
N ILE A 64 14.90 3.86 -20.65
CA ILE A 64 16.23 3.45 -20.19
C ILE A 64 16.24 2.14 -19.38
N LEU A 65 15.08 1.54 -19.08
CA LEU A 65 15.00 0.32 -18.26
C LEU A 65 15.87 -0.83 -18.81
N THR A 66 16.01 -0.94 -20.13
CA THR A 66 16.83 -1.98 -20.79
C THR A 66 18.32 -1.64 -20.85
N ASP A 67 18.74 -0.44 -20.44
CA ASP A 67 20.14 -0.05 -20.45
C ASP A 67 20.92 -0.88 -19.43
N PRO A 68 22.07 -1.50 -19.79
CA PRO A 68 22.85 -2.32 -18.87
C PRO A 68 23.27 -1.61 -17.58
N ARG A 69 23.44 -0.29 -17.60
CA ARG A 69 23.83 0.50 -16.42
C ARG A 69 22.77 0.49 -15.33
N THR A 70 21.50 0.26 -15.68
CA THR A 70 20.41 0.11 -14.71
C THR A 70 20.50 -1.21 -13.93
N SER A 71 21.38 -2.15 -14.31
CA SER A 71 21.65 -3.35 -13.51
C SER A 71 22.60 -3.09 -12.33
N ALA A 72 23.17 -1.89 -12.21
CA ALA A 72 24.08 -1.56 -11.11
C ALA A 72 23.36 -1.66 -9.76
N GLU A 73 24.10 -2.09 -8.73
CA GLU A 73 23.62 -2.08 -7.36
C GLU A 73 23.34 -0.64 -6.92
N HIS A 74 22.16 -0.42 -6.36
CA HIS A 74 21.65 0.87 -5.95
C HIS A 74 21.27 0.80 -4.47
N GLU A 75 21.80 1.77 -3.72
CA GLU A 75 21.36 2.12 -2.39
C GLU A 75 20.57 3.43 -2.49
N SER A 76 19.50 3.56 -1.70
CA SER A 76 18.65 4.74 -1.77
C SER A 76 19.39 5.99 -1.31
N PHE A 77 19.12 7.12 -1.96
CA PHE A 77 19.52 8.43 -1.48
C PHE A 77 18.88 8.77 -0.11
N PHE A 78 17.72 8.17 0.18
CA PHE A 78 16.97 8.45 1.40
C PHE A 78 17.36 7.52 2.55
N PRO A 79 17.62 8.05 3.77
CA PRO A 79 18.12 7.26 4.89
C PRO A 79 17.09 6.30 5.50
N TRP A 80 15.84 6.35 5.06
CA TRP A 80 14.76 5.47 5.53
C TRP A 80 14.47 4.29 4.60
N ASP A 81 15.11 4.22 3.42
CA ASP A 81 15.09 3.05 2.54
C ASP A 81 16.48 2.41 2.54
N ASP A 82 16.66 1.39 3.38
CA ASP A 82 17.91 0.64 3.56
C ASP A 82 18.08 -0.53 2.58
N ARG A 83 17.17 -0.67 1.60
CA ARG A 83 17.21 -1.75 0.62
C ARG A 83 18.35 -1.53 -0.38
N THR A 84 19.18 -2.56 -0.56
CA THR A 84 20.13 -2.68 -1.66
C THR A 84 19.50 -3.50 -2.79
N ARG A 85 19.32 -2.91 -3.98
CA ARG A 85 18.68 -3.56 -5.15
C ARG A 85 19.26 -3.02 -6.46
N PRO A 86 19.04 -3.66 -7.63
CA PRO A 86 19.43 -3.04 -8.89
C PRO A 86 18.73 -1.69 -9.09
N LEU A 87 19.40 -0.69 -9.67
CA LEU A 87 18.79 0.61 -10.01
C LEU A 87 17.50 0.41 -10.81
N ARG A 88 17.48 -0.56 -11.72
CA ARG A 88 16.29 -0.94 -12.49
C ARG A 88 15.09 -1.25 -11.62
N ALA A 89 15.28 -1.98 -10.51
CA ALA A 89 14.19 -2.25 -9.57
C ALA A 89 13.69 -0.95 -8.93
N ALA A 90 14.58 -0.04 -8.55
CA ALA A 90 14.19 1.27 -8.00
C ALA A 90 13.46 2.16 -9.04
N LEU A 91 13.87 2.13 -10.31
CA LEU A 91 13.18 2.84 -11.40
C LEU A 91 11.80 2.25 -11.68
N LEU A 92 11.65 0.93 -11.60
CA LEU A 92 10.36 0.26 -11.73
C LEU A 92 9.41 0.62 -10.58
N ASP A 93 9.90 0.65 -9.33
CA ASP A 93 9.13 1.14 -8.17
C ASP A 93 8.66 2.58 -8.41
N TRP A 94 9.55 3.46 -8.87
CA TRP A 94 9.23 4.86 -9.15
C TRP A 94 8.17 5.02 -10.25
N LEU A 95 8.24 4.24 -11.34
CA LEU A 95 7.18 4.20 -12.35
C LEU A 95 5.85 3.65 -11.80
N GLY A 96 5.91 2.69 -10.89
CA GLY A 96 4.74 2.19 -10.17
C GLY A 96 4.08 3.28 -9.33
N ASN A 97 4.86 4.05 -8.58
CA ASN A 97 4.34 5.17 -7.78
C ASN A 97 3.66 6.23 -8.65
N ILE A 98 4.19 6.54 -9.84
CA ILE A 98 3.51 7.43 -10.80
C ILE A 98 2.16 6.85 -11.24
N ALA A 99 2.11 5.54 -11.50
CA ALA A 99 0.85 4.89 -11.88
C ALA A 99 -0.19 4.93 -10.76
N ASP A 100 0.24 4.77 -9.49
CA ASP A 100 -0.64 4.89 -8.32
C ASP A 100 -1.15 6.32 -8.15
N SER A 101 -0.26 7.31 -8.18
CA SER A 101 -0.62 8.74 -8.14
C SER A 101 -1.60 9.12 -9.25
N ALA A 102 -1.38 8.63 -10.48
CA ALA A 102 -2.28 8.91 -11.60
C ALA A 102 -3.67 8.27 -11.44
N SER A 103 -3.83 7.29 -10.55
CA SER A 103 -5.13 6.67 -10.25
C SER A 103 -6.00 7.48 -9.30
N TYR A 104 -5.47 8.56 -8.70
CA TYR A 104 -6.23 9.43 -7.81
C TYR A 104 -7.50 9.96 -8.49
N GLY A 105 -8.64 9.84 -7.80
CA GLY A 105 -9.96 10.22 -8.33
C GLY A 105 -10.60 9.23 -9.33
N GLU A 106 -9.99 8.06 -9.59
CA GLU A 106 -10.63 7.00 -10.40
C GLU A 106 -11.44 5.98 -9.57
N ASP A 107 -11.29 5.96 -8.23
CA ASP A 107 -12.09 5.10 -7.36
C ASP A 107 -13.43 5.78 -7.00
N PRO A 108 -14.59 5.25 -7.46
CA PRO A 108 -15.91 5.82 -7.18
C PRO A 108 -16.31 5.79 -5.69
N GLY A 109 -15.56 5.08 -4.83
CA GLY A 109 -15.85 4.90 -3.40
C GLY A 109 -14.90 5.61 -2.44
N SER A 110 -13.84 6.26 -2.92
CA SER A 110 -12.95 7.08 -2.09
C SER A 110 -13.56 8.48 -1.92
N GLU A 111 -14.66 8.58 -1.19
CA GLU A 111 -15.04 9.86 -0.58
C GLU A 111 -14.01 10.15 0.52
N ASP A 112 -12.87 10.75 0.15
CA ASP A 112 -12.00 11.34 1.14
C ASP A 112 -12.81 12.39 1.90
N GLU A 113 -12.94 12.22 3.22
CA GLU A 113 -13.67 13.11 4.14
C GLU A 113 -13.10 14.55 4.13
N TYR A 114 -11.99 14.77 3.40
CA TYR A 114 -11.31 16.03 3.13
C TYR A 114 -11.46 16.56 1.69
N ALA A 115 -12.03 15.80 0.75
CA ALA A 115 -12.30 16.23 -0.62
C ALA A 115 -13.43 17.29 -0.73
N ALA A 116 -14.09 17.60 0.39
CA ALA A 116 -15.16 18.58 0.45
C ALA A 116 -14.67 20.03 0.67
N GLU A 117 -13.36 20.25 0.83
CA GLU A 117 -12.77 21.58 0.67
C GLU A 117 -12.17 21.67 -0.73
N ASP A 118 -13.02 22.05 -1.68
CA ASP A 118 -12.64 22.61 -2.98
C ASP A 118 -11.70 23.80 -2.73
N ASP A 119 -10.41 23.53 -2.61
CA ASP A 119 -9.34 24.54 -2.61
C ASP A 119 -8.88 24.87 -4.04
N GLY A 120 -9.65 24.43 -5.04
CA GLY A 120 -9.36 24.64 -6.46
C GLY A 120 -8.15 23.81 -6.87
N GLU A 121 -8.36 22.51 -7.11
CA GLU A 121 -7.39 21.67 -7.84
C GLU A 121 -6.85 22.49 -9.02
N ASP A 122 -5.55 22.81 -8.97
CA ASP A 122 -4.89 23.65 -9.97
C ASP A 122 -5.07 22.96 -11.33
N ASP A 123 -5.52 23.70 -12.36
CA ASP A 123 -5.77 23.14 -13.69
C ASP A 123 -4.52 22.37 -14.20
N ASP A 124 -3.33 22.83 -13.80
CA ASP A 124 -2.04 22.22 -14.06
C ASP A 124 -1.86 20.81 -13.45
N GLU A 125 -2.37 20.57 -12.23
CA GLU A 125 -2.31 19.25 -11.59
C GLU A 125 -3.24 18.25 -12.29
N ARG A 126 -4.45 18.70 -12.64
CA ARG A 126 -5.41 17.88 -13.42
C ARG A 126 -4.82 17.53 -14.79
N GLU A 127 -4.18 18.49 -15.47
CA GLU A 127 -3.49 18.26 -16.74
C GLU A 127 -2.31 17.28 -16.57
N ALA A 128 -1.53 17.40 -15.51
CA ALA A 128 -0.43 16.49 -15.20
C ALA A 128 -0.90 15.05 -14.94
N ILE A 129 -1.97 14.87 -14.16
CA ILE A 129 -2.62 13.59 -13.95
C ILE A 129 -3.05 13.01 -15.29
N GLN A 130 -3.76 13.79 -16.11
CA GLN A 130 -4.26 13.32 -17.41
C GLN A 130 -3.12 12.98 -18.38
N ALA A 131 -2.02 13.72 -18.36
CA ALA A 131 -0.82 13.41 -19.13
C ALA A 131 -0.20 12.09 -18.69
N CYS A 132 -0.10 11.81 -17.38
CA CYS A 132 0.39 10.53 -16.87
C CYS A 132 -0.55 9.36 -17.24
N ARG A 133 -1.87 9.58 -17.20
CA ARG A 133 -2.85 8.59 -17.69
C ARG A 133 -2.66 8.27 -19.17
N SER A 134 -2.38 9.28 -19.99
CA SER A 134 -2.23 9.13 -21.44
C SER A 134 -1.05 8.24 -21.87
N ILE A 135 -0.07 8.02 -20.99
CA ILE A 135 1.13 7.21 -21.27
C ILE A 135 1.10 5.82 -20.60
N ARG A 136 0.00 5.45 -19.94
CA ARG A 136 -0.10 4.19 -19.18
C ARG A 136 0.24 2.97 -20.03
N ARG A 137 -0.19 2.96 -21.29
CA ARG A 137 0.07 1.86 -22.21
C ARG A 137 1.56 1.75 -22.52
N GLU A 138 2.22 2.87 -22.82
CA GLU A 138 3.66 2.92 -23.08
C GLU A 138 4.46 2.48 -21.85
N LEU A 139 4.05 2.88 -20.64
CA LEU A 139 4.66 2.43 -19.40
C LEU A 139 4.48 0.93 -19.21
N TYR A 140 3.27 0.40 -19.43
CA TYR A 140 3.02 -1.05 -19.35
C TYR A 140 3.90 -1.84 -20.32
N ASP A 141 3.96 -1.41 -21.58
CA ASP A 141 4.74 -2.10 -22.62
C ASP A 141 6.25 -2.10 -22.29
N ALA A 142 6.75 -1.06 -21.61
CA ALA A 142 8.13 -0.97 -21.14
C ALA A 142 8.40 -1.82 -19.88
N VAL A 143 7.45 -1.88 -18.95
CA VAL A 143 7.61 -2.54 -17.63
C VAL A 143 7.36 -4.06 -17.71
N ALA A 144 6.33 -4.48 -18.44
CA ALA A 144 5.87 -5.88 -18.46
C ALA A 144 6.95 -6.94 -18.79
N PRO A 145 7.93 -6.68 -19.68
CA PRO A 145 9.02 -7.63 -19.93
C PRO A 145 9.83 -8.00 -18.68
N PHE A 146 9.95 -7.09 -17.72
CA PHE A 146 10.75 -7.29 -16.50
C PHE A 146 10.10 -8.20 -15.47
N LEU A 147 8.85 -8.62 -15.68
CA LEU A 147 8.23 -9.67 -14.88
C LEU A 147 8.98 -11.04 -15.00
N ASP A 148 9.84 -11.21 -16.02
CA ASP A 148 10.68 -12.43 -16.27
C ASP A 148 12.18 -12.13 -16.02
N ASP A 149 12.51 -10.97 -15.46
CA ASP A 149 13.91 -10.60 -15.22
C ASP A 149 14.61 -11.66 -14.34
N PRO A 150 15.88 -12.01 -14.57
CA PRO A 150 16.58 -12.97 -13.71
C PRO A 150 16.72 -12.49 -12.26
N HIS A 151 16.74 -11.18 -12.01
CA HIS A 151 16.88 -10.62 -10.67
C HIS A 151 15.53 -10.59 -9.93
N PRO A 152 15.42 -11.20 -8.73
CA PRO A 152 14.15 -11.25 -7.99
C PRO A 152 13.56 -9.87 -7.69
N ASP A 153 14.37 -8.93 -7.20
CA ASP A 153 13.89 -7.57 -6.89
C ASP A 153 13.38 -6.82 -8.12
N THR A 154 13.96 -7.07 -9.30
CA THR A 154 13.48 -6.48 -10.56
C THR A 154 12.14 -7.08 -10.98
N ARG A 155 11.96 -8.40 -10.86
CA ARG A 155 10.65 -9.04 -11.12
C ARG A 155 9.58 -8.51 -10.19
N GLU A 156 9.91 -8.31 -8.93
CA GLU A 156 8.96 -7.82 -7.94
C GLU A 156 8.57 -6.36 -8.18
N ALA A 157 9.54 -5.47 -8.40
CA ALA A 157 9.26 -4.07 -8.72
C ALA A 157 8.43 -3.96 -10.02
N ALA A 158 8.74 -4.79 -11.02
CA ALA A 158 7.93 -4.89 -12.24
C ALA A 158 6.50 -5.36 -11.95
N LEU A 159 6.32 -6.34 -11.04
CA LEU A 159 5.00 -6.80 -10.63
C LEU A 159 4.21 -5.72 -9.90
N GLY A 160 4.86 -4.96 -9.01
CA GLY A 160 4.24 -3.80 -8.36
C GLY A 160 3.74 -2.78 -9.38
N ALA A 161 4.62 -2.35 -10.29
CA ALA A 161 4.27 -1.39 -11.33
C ALA A 161 3.17 -1.90 -12.28
N VAL A 162 3.24 -3.16 -12.75
CA VAL A 162 2.19 -3.76 -13.58
C VAL A 162 0.86 -3.87 -12.83
N THR A 163 0.90 -4.17 -11.53
CA THR A 163 -0.31 -4.22 -10.69
C THR A 163 -1.03 -2.89 -10.70
N LEU A 164 -0.30 -1.80 -10.46
CA LEU A 164 -0.84 -0.45 -10.41
C LEU A 164 -1.32 0.02 -11.79
N LEU A 165 -0.56 -0.24 -12.85
CA LEU A 165 -0.97 0.08 -14.23
C LEU A 165 -2.24 -0.65 -14.65
N LEU A 166 -2.35 -1.95 -14.34
CA LEU A 166 -3.51 -2.76 -14.73
C LEU A 166 -4.75 -2.63 -13.83
N LYS A 167 -4.67 -1.85 -12.74
CA LYS A 167 -5.88 -1.35 -12.06
C LYS A 167 -6.63 -0.33 -12.91
N ALA A 168 -5.95 0.34 -13.83
CA ALA A 168 -6.53 1.36 -14.68
C ALA A 168 -7.56 0.77 -15.66
N PRO A 169 -8.78 1.34 -15.75
CA PRO A 169 -9.84 0.77 -16.60
C PRO A 169 -9.46 0.68 -18.09
N ASP A 170 -8.65 1.61 -18.57
CA ASP A 170 -8.20 1.73 -19.95
C ASP A 170 -7.17 0.66 -20.38
N LEU A 171 -6.62 -0.11 -19.42
CA LEU A 171 -5.73 -1.25 -19.68
C LEU A 171 -6.35 -2.61 -19.32
N SER A 172 -7.66 -2.65 -19.04
CA SER A 172 -8.35 -3.87 -18.58
C SER A 172 -8.26 -5.06 -19.55
N GLU A 173 -8.05 -4.81 -20.85
CA GLU A 173 -7.86 -5.85 -21.86
C GLU A 173 -6.54 -6.63 -21.72
N LEU A 174 -5.57 -6.07 -20.98
CA LEU A 174 -4.25 -6.68 -20.76
C LEU A 174 -4.23 -7.60 -19.52
N VAL A 175 -5.19 -7.44 -18.61
CA VAL A 175 -5.33 -8.24 -17.38
C VAL A 175 -5.30 -9.76 -17.63
N PRO A 176 -6.00 -10.33 -18.64
CA PRO A 176 -5.97 -11.77 -18.88
C PRO A 176 -4.57 -12.32 -19.21
N HIS A 177 -3.76 -11.55 -19.94
CA HIS A 177 -2.40 -11.95 -20.30
C HIS A 177 -1.49 -11.97 -19.07
N ALA A 178 -1.49 -10.88 -18.29
CA ALA A 178 -0.74 -10.79 -17.04
C ALA A 178 -1.19 -11.86 -16.03
N THR A 179 -2.50 -12.12 -15.94
CA THR A 179 -3.08 -13.17 -15.10
C THR A 179 -2.54 -14.56 -15.46
N HIS A 180 -2.49 -14.90 -16.75
CA HIS A 180 -1.95 -16.19 -17.19
C HIS A 180 -0.50 -16.37 -16.74
N ARG A 181 0.32 -15.32 -16.87
CA ARG A 181 1.71 -15.32 -16.40
C ARG A 181 1.81 -15.51 -14.88
N LEU A 182 1.06 -14.76 -14.08
CA LEU A 182 1.10 -14.88 -12.63
C LEU A 182 0.64 -16.25 -12.13
N ARG A 183 -0.35 -16.87 -12.80
CA ARG A 183 -0.74 -18.25 -12.49
C ARG A 183 0.38 -19.26 -12.74
N SER A 184 1.26 -19.01 -13.71
CA SER A 184 2.45 -19.85 -13.91
C SER A 184 3.48 -19.70 -12.79
N VAL A 185 3.66 -18.48 -12.27
CA VAL A 185 4.51 -18.20 -11.10
C VAL A 185 3.98 -18.91 -9.86
N LEU A 186 2.65 -18.90 -9.64
CA LEU A 186 2.01 -19.58 -8.52
C LEU A 186 2.13 -21.12 -8.58
N ALA A 187 2.19 -21.68 -9.79
CA ALA A 187 2.35 -23.11 -10.01
C ALA A 187 3.83 -23.58 -9.95
N ALA A 188 4.78 -22.65 -10.11
CA ALA A 188 6.20 -22.92 -9.98
C ALA A 188 6.64 -22.96 -8.50
N ASP A 189 7.86 -23.45 -8.26
CA ASP A 189 8.52 -23.39 -6.93
C ASP A 189 9.09 -21.98 -6.68
N GLY A 190 8.21 -20.98 -6.73
CA GLY A 190 8.53 -19.58 -6.46
C GLY A 190 8.65 -19.31 -4.95
N SER A 191 9.38 -18.25 -4.60
CA SER A 191 9.48 -17.85 -3.18
C SER A 191 8.11 -17.46 -2.60
N ARG A 192 7.97 -17.53 -1.27
CA ARG A 192 6.79 -17.02 -0.55
C ARG A 192 6.41 -15.61 -1.02
N ARG A 193 7.41 -14.73 -1.15
CA ARG A 193 7.25 -13.32 -1.49
C ARG A 193 6.69 -13.14 -2.90
N GLU A 194 7.26 -13.84 -3.88
CA GLU A 194 6.77 -13.80 -5.27
C GLU A 194 5.36 -14.35 -5.39
N ARG A 195 5.08 -15.49 -4.72
CA ARG A 195 3.74 -16.09 -4.72
C ARG A 195 2.73 -15.15 -4.07
N ALA A 196 3.02 -14.60 -2.89
CA ALA A 196 2.14 -13.65 -2.23
C ALA A 196 1.87 -12.39 -3.07
N SER A 197 2.92 -11.80 -3.68
CA SER A 197 2.78 -10.64 -4.56
C SER A 197 1.92 -10.95 -5.78
N ALA A 198 2.10 -12.12 -6.40
CA ALA A 198 1.28 -12.55 -7.52
C ALA A 198 -0.20 -12.71 -7.12
N VAL A 199 -0.47 -13.24 -5.93
CA VAL A 199 -1.85 -13.36 -5.42
C VAL A 199 -2.48 -11.99 -5.14
N LEU A 200 -1.74 -11.06 -4.55
CA LEU A 200 -2.22 -9.70 -4.29
C LEU A 200 -2.55 -8.98 -5.60
N ALA A 201 -1.68 -9.08 -6.61
CA ALA A 201 -1.92 -8.53 -7.94
C ALA A 201 -3.17 -9.11 -8.60
N LEU A 202 -3.33 -10.45 -8.58
CA LEU A 202 -4.55 -11.10 -9.08
C LEU A 202 -5.81 -10.60 -8.37
N GLY A 203 -5.76 -10.47 -7.04
CA GLY A 203 -6.86 -9.94 -6.25
C GLY A 203 -7.18 -8.48 -6.57
N ALA A 204 -6.16 -7.64 -6.81
CA ALA A 204 -6.31 -6.24 -7.19
C ALA A 204 -7.01 -6.09 -8.55
N TRP A 205 -6.79 -7.02 -9.48
CA TRP A 205 -7.46 -7.05 -10.79
C TRP A 205 -8.81 -7.81 -10.78
N GLY A 206 -9.36 -8.10 -9.60
CA GLY A 206 -10.63 -8.80 -9.45
C GLY A 206 -10.62 -10.26 -9.93
N GLN A 207 -9.44 -10.88 -10.08
CA GLN A 207 -9.34 -12.28 -10.48
C GLN A 207 -9.68 -13.21 -9.32
N ASP A 208 -10.22 -14.38 -9.66
CA ASP A 208 -10.53 -15.40 -8.66
C ASP A 208 -9.25 -15.97 -8.01
N THR A 209 -9.14 -15.75 -6.70
CA THR A 209 -8.10 -16.25 -5.80
C THR A 209 -8.61 -17.32 -4.82
N THR A 210 -9.88 -17.71 -4.88
CA THR A 210 -10.50 -18.62 -3.89
C THR A 210 -9.82 -19.98 -3.81
N GLY A 211 -9.28 -20.49 -4.92
CA GLY A 211 -8.50 -21.73 -4.97
C GLY A 211 -7.18 -21.70 -4.17
N LEU A 212 -6.75 -20.53 -3.69
CA LEU A 212 -5.52 -20.33 -2.91
C LEU A 212 -5.80 -20.13 -1.41
N LEU A 213 -7.06 -20.21 -0.97
CA LEU A 213 -7.41 -20.07 0.45
C LEU A 213 -6.92 -21.23 1.32
N ASP A 214 -6.59 -22.36 0.71
CA ASP A 214 -6.03 -23.55 1.38
C ASP A 214 -4.56 -23.77 1.02
N ASP A 215 -3.87 -22.73 0.53
CA ASP A 215 -2.43 -22.78 0.30
C ASP A 215 -1.68 -23.15 1.58
N PRO A 216 -0.69 -24.06 1.52
CA PRO A 216 0.08 -24.44 2.70
C PRO A 216 0.82 -23.25 3.33
N ASP A 217 1.22 -22.24 2.54
CA ASP A 217 1.90 -21.07 3.06
C ASP A 217 0.91 -20.04 3.66
N PRO A 218 1.05 -19.67 4.95
CA PRO A 218 0.15 -18.71 5.62
C PRO A 218 0.09 -17.35 4.94
N ALA A 219 1.21 -16.84 4.44
CA ALA A 219 1.24 -15.54 3.81
C ALA A 219 0.46 -15.56 2.49
N VAL A 220 0.62 -16.63 1.69
CA VAL A 220 -0.04 -16.77 0.38
C VAL A 220 -1.56 -16.87 0.53
N ARG A 221 -2.06 -17.75 1.41
CA ARG A 221 -3.52 -17.86 1.63
C ARG A 221 -4.14 -16.60 2.23
N THR A 222 -3.39 -15.88 3.08
CA THR A 222 -3.86 -14.62 3.66
C THR A 222 -3.95 -13.53 2.59
N CYS A 223 -2.96 -13.44 1.69
CA CYS A 223 -3.01 -12.56 0.53
C CYS A 223 -4.19 -12.91 -0.40
N ALA A 224 -4.48 -14.20 -0.59
CA ALA A 224 -5.65 -14.64 -1.37
C ALA A 224 -6.96 -14.18 -0.75
N ALA A 225 -7.05 -14.27 0.59
CA ALA A 225 -8.22 -13.86 1.35
C ALA A 225 -8.47 -12.34 1.30
N LEU A 226 -7.45 -11.52 1.03
CA LEU A 226 -7.60 -10.06 0.91
C LEU A 226 -8.30 -9.61 -0.37
N ALA A 227 -8.35 -10.44 -1.41
CA ALA A 227 -9.03 -10.09 -2.67
C ALA A 227 -10.49 -9.68 -2.43
N THR A 228 -10.95 -8.64 -3.14
CA THR A 228 -12.32 -8.11 -3.02
C THR A 228 -13.36 -9.18 -3.36
N GLY A 229 -13.09 -10.02 -4.37
CA GLY A 229 -13.93 -11.17 -4.74
C GLY A 229 -14.07 -12.22 -3.63
N CYS A 230 -13.18 -12.23 -2.63
CA CYS A 230 -13.23 -13.12 -1.48
C CYS A 230 -13.98 -12.52 -0.27
N ALA A 231 -14.45 -11.27 -0.33
CA ALA A 231 -15.04 -10.58 0.82
C ALA A 231 -16.25 -11.32 1.43
N HIS A 232 -17.06 -11.95 0.60
CA HIS A 232 -18.24 -12.72 1.03
C HIS A 232 -17.96 -14.21 1.28
N VAL A 233 -16.72 -14.67 1.10
CA VAL A 233 -16.34 -16.07 1.27
C VAL A 233 -16.00 -16.33 2.74
N PRO A 234 -16.78 -17.15 3.49
CA PRO A 234 -16.54 -17.35 4.92
C PRO A 234 -15.13 -17.89 5.24
N ARG A 235 -14.60 -18.75 4.37
CA ARG A 235 -13.23 -19.27 4.49
C ARG A 235 -12.18 -18.16 4.42
N ALA A 236 -12.36 -17.16 3.56
CA ALA A 236 -11.44 -16.04 3.46
C ALA A 236 -11.41 -15.22 4.76
N THR A 237 -12.58 -14.88 5.31
CA THR A 237 -12.66 -14.19 6.61
C THR A 237 -12.02 -15.03 7.74
N ALA A 238 -12.24 -16.34 7.74
CA ALA A 238 -11.59 -17.24 8.70
C ALA A 238 -10.05 -17.22 8.59
N VAL A 239 -9.50 -17.23 7.37
CA VAL A 239 -8.05 -17.15 7.14
C VAL A 239 -7.48 -15.82 7.67
N LEU A 240 -8.16 -14.69 7.42
CA LEU A 240 -7.72 -13.39 7.95
C LEU A 240 -7.75 -13.36 9.49
N LEU A 241 -8.81 -13.91 10.11
CA LEU A 241 -8.92 -14.02 11.57
C LEU A 241 -7.84 -14.94 12.16
N GLU A 242 -7.53 -16.06 11.50
CA GLU A 242 -6.45 -16.97 11.90
C GLU A 242 -5.09 -16.26 11.89
N ALA A 243 -4.79 -15.49 10.84
CA ALA A 243 -3.57 -14.68 10.75
C ALA A 243 -3.49 -13.63 11.87
N LEU A 244 -4.58 -12.90 12.13
CA LEU A 244 -4.64 -11.87 13.17
C LEU A 244 -4.55 -12.41 14.60
N ARG A 245 -4.69 -13.72 14.83
CA ARG A 245 -4.40 -14.33 16.13
C ARG A 245 -2.90 -14.47 16.40
N ASN A 246 -2.06 -14.41 15.38
CA ASN A 246 -0.60 -14.40 15.49
C ASN A 246 -0.02 -13.18 14.76
N PRO A 247 -0.36 -11.94 15.18
CA PRO A 247 -0.06 -10.75 14.40
C PRO A 247 1.43 -10.47 14.30
N VAL A 248 2.24 -10.89 15.29
CA VAL A 248 3.70 -10.80 15.22
C VAL A 248 4.24 -11.66 14.07
N GLU A 249 3.73 -12.87 13.88
CA GLU A 249 4.15 -13.72 12.77
C GLU A 249 3.73 -13.11 11.42
N ALA A 250 2.49 -12.65 11.34
CA ALA A 250 1.96 -12.02 10.13
C ALA A 250 2.77 -10.79 9.70
N ASP A 251 3.17 -9.96 10.66
CA ASP A 251 3.97 -8.76 10.41
C ASP A 251 5.39 -9.07 9.90
N HIS A 252 5.88 -10.29 10.09
CA HIS A 252 7.23 -10.73 9.70
C HIS A 252 7.24 -11.79 8.59
N TRP A 253 6.11 -12.03 7.90
CA TRP A 253 6.09 -12.96 6.77
C TRP A 253 7.03 -12.55 5.63
N PHE A 254 7.30 -11.25 5.50
CA PHE A 254 8.17 -10.66 4.50
C PHE A 254 9.24 -9.84 5.23
N PRO A 255 10.55 -10.17 5.05
CA PRO A 255 11.64 -9.41 5.66
C PRO A 255 11.59 -7.93 5.28
N ASP A 256 11.43 -7.66 3.99
CA ASP A 256 11.11 -6.32 3.47
C ASP A 256 9.60 -6.20 3.29
N ARG A 257 9.03 -5.00 3.40
CA ARG A 257 7.59 -4.82 3.19
C ARG A 257 7.23 -5.08 1.73
N LEU A 258 6.06 -5.69 1.49
CA LEU A 258 5.49 -5.70 0.15
C LEU A 258 4.88 -4.32 -0.14
N PRO A 259 5.02 -3.77 -1.37
CA PRO A 259 4.43 -2.48 -1.75
C PRO A 259 2.91 -2.41 -1.52
N HIS A 260 2.24 -3.56 -1.56
CA HIS A 260 0.80 -3.72 -1.36
C HIS A 260 0.33 -3.49 0.08
N PHE A 261 1.24 -3.44 1.07
CA PHE A 261 0.91 -3.21 2.47
C PHE A 261 1.36 -1.82 2.90
N ASP A 262 0.40 -0.98 3.25
CA ASP A 262 0.67 0.29 3.91
C ASP A 262 0.90 0.05 5.42
N GLY A 263 2.17 0.09 5.81
CA GLY A 263 2.59 -0.16 7.19
C GLY A 263 2.79 -1.64 7.49
N TRP A 264 2.30 -2.08 8.65
CA TRP A 264 2.34 -3.47 9.06
C TRP A 264 1.20 -4.27 8.41
N PRO A 265 1.43 -5.50 7.91
CA PRO A 265 0.39 -6.36 7.34
C PRO A 265 -0.89 -6.40 8.17
N ARG A 266 -0.79 -6.49 9.51
CA ARG A 266 -1.95 -6.51 10.41
C ARG A 266 -2.93 -5.35 10.23
N PHE A 267 -2.49 -4.16 9.79
CA PHE A 267 -3.39 -3.02 9.57
C PHE A 267 -4.35 -3.30 8.40
N THR A 268 -3.82 -3.83 7.31
CA THR A 268 -4.61 -4.20 6.12
C THR A 268 -5.53 -5.38 6.45
N LEU A 269 -5.03 -6.38 7.17
CA LEU A 269 -5.82 -7.54 7.59
C LEU A 269 -6.97 -7.13 8.50
N LEU A 270 -6.72 -6.26 9.49
CA LEU A 270 -7.75 -5.80 10.41
C LEU A 270 -8.83 -4.99 9.70
N LYS A 271 -8.45 -4.04 8.82
CA LYS A 271 -9.41 -3.28 8.01
C LYS A 271 -10.33 -4.23 7.26
N ALA A 272 -9.77 -5.21 6.54
CA ALA A 272 -10.56 -6.18 5.79
C ALA A 272 -11.50 -7.02 6.67
N VAL A 273 -11.12 -7.38 7.89
CA VAL A 273 -11.97 -8.15 8.81
C VAL A 273 -13.07 -7.30 9.42
N LEU A 274 -12.79 -6.04 9.76
CA LEU A 274 -13.79 -5.10 10.30
C LEU A 274 -14.96 -4.88 9.33
N ASP A 275 -14.67 -4.89 8.03
CA ASP A 275 -15.67 -4.75 6.96
C ASP A 275 -16.50 -6.02 6.72
N ARG A 276 -15.99 -7.20 7.13
CA ARG A 276 -16.59 -8.51 6.79
C ARG A 276 -17.32 -9.19 7.95
N VAL A 277 -17.00 -8.83 9.18
CA VAL A 277 -17.58 -9.42 10.39
C VAL A 277 -18.69 -8.53 10.91
N ASP A 278 -19.85 -9.08 11.27
CA ASP A 278 -20.93 -8.27 11.85
C ASP A 278 -20.73 -7.99 13.34
N ALA A 279 -20.46 -9.04 14.13
CA ALA A 279 -20.37 -8.97 15.59
C ALA A 279 -18.92 -8.89 16.08
N PHE A 280 -18.65 -8.04 17.07
CA PHE A 280 -17.31 -7.92 17.66
C PHE A 280 -16.81 -9.24 18.27
N GLU A 281 -17.71 -10.07 18.79
CA GLU A 281 -17.40 -11.36 19.39
C GLU A 281 -16.64 -12.30 18.45
N ASP A 282 -16.89 -12.25 17.14
CA ASP A 282 -16.20 -13.07 16.14
C ASP A 282 -14.75 -12.58 15.90
N LEU A 283 -14.49 -11.29 16.15
CA LEU A 283 -13.17 -10.65 16.05
C LEU A 283 -12.41 -10.66 17.38
N ALA A 284 -13.09 -10.84 18.52
CA ALA A 284 -12.53 -10.63 19.84
C ALA A 284 -11.20 -11.39 20.11
N PRO A 285 -11.03 -12.68 19.74
CA PRO A 285 -9.75 -13.36 19.96
C PRO A 285 -8.58 -12.72 19.19
N ALA A 286 -8.82 -12.28 17.95
CA ALA A 286 -7.83 -11.61 17.13
C ALA A 286 -7.55 -10.18 17.65
N ALA A 287 -8.59 -9.46 18.07
CA ALA A 287 -8.46 -8.16 18.72
C ALA A 287 -7.53 -8.25 19.94
N MET A 288 -7.70 -9.27 20.80
CA MET A 288 -6.89 -9.43 22.00
C MET A 288 -5.42 -9.73 21.69
N ALA A 289 -5.14 -10.41 20.58
CA ALA A 289 -3.77 -10.63 20.10
C ALA A 289 -3.12 -9.35 19.54
N LEU A 290 -3.92 -8.42 19.01
CA LEU A 290 -3.45 -7.14 18.45
C LEU A 290 -3.13 -6.08 19.52
N ILE A 291 -3.93 -5.98 20.59
CA ILE A 291 -3.78 -4.92 21.60
C ILE A 291 -2.35 -4.82 22.18
N PRO A 292 -1.60 -5.89 22.46
CA PRO A 292 -0.22 -5.78 22.95
C PRO A 292 0.76 -5.08 21.99
N LEU A 293 0.45 -5.07 20.69
CA LEU A 293 1.26 -4.40 19.65
C LEU A 293 0.83 -2.95 19.40
N ALA A 294 -0.35 -2.58 19.91
CA ALA A 294 -0.92 -1.26 19.73
C ALA A 294 -0.16 -0.17 20.52
N SER A 295 -0.27 1.06 20.02
CA SER A 295 0.29 2.26 20.62
C SER A 295 -0.58 3.49 20.34
N ASP A 296 -0.24 4.60 20.97
CA ASP A 296 -0.80 5.93 20.70
C ASP A 296 -0.46 6.46 19.30
N TYR A 297 0.57 5.93 18.63
CA TYR A 297 0.89 6.22 17.22
C TYR A 297 0.06 5.43 16.21
N THR A 298 -0.62 4.36 16.63
CA THR A 298 -1.28 3.39 15.72
C THR A 298 -2.79 3.37 15.85
N VAL A 299 -3.36 4.22 16.72
CA VAL A 299 -4.78 4.29 17.10
C VAL A 299 -5.72 4.12 15.92
N ASP A 300 -5.51 4.89 14.85
CA ASP A 300 -6.41 4.93 13.69
C ASP A 300 -6.39 3.64 12.86
N ARG A 301 -5.36 2.81 13.04
CA ARG A 301 -5.08 1.62 12.23
C ARG A 301 -5.34 0.31 12.97
N ASP A 302 -5.39 0.32 14.31
CA ASP A 302 -5.64 -0.89 15.10
C ASP A 302 -6.71 -0.75 16.18
N TRP A 303 -6.42 -0.17 17.34
CA TRP A 303 -7.29 -0.29 18.51
C TRP A 303 -8.47 0.69 18.53
N GLY A 304 -8.37 1.84 17.84
CA GLY A 304 -9.49 2.77 17.66
C GLY A 304 -10.68 2.14 16.93
N PRO A 305 -10.48 1.58 15.72
CA PRO A 305 -11.53 0.87 14.98
C PRO A 305 -12.15 -0.31 15.76
N LEU A 306 -11.35 -1.03 16.55
CA LEU A 306 -11.84 -2.12 17.42
C LEU A 306 -12.83 -1.62 18.48
N LEU A 307 -12.62 -0.43 19.06
CA LEU A 307 -13.56 0.17 20.02
C LEU A 307 -14.90 0.47 19.34
N VAL A 308 -14.88 1.07 18.15
CA VAL A 308 -16.12 1.37 17.42
C VAL A 308 -16.85 0.09 17.03
N LYS A 309 -16.12 -0.96 16.63
CA LYS A 309 -16.72 -2.27 16.34
C LYS A 309 -17.37 -2.91 17.58
N ALA A 310 -16.74 -2.76 18.74
CA ALA A 310 -17.28 -3.27 20.01
C ALA A 310 -18.47 -2.45 20.54
N PHE A 311 -18.58 -1.18 20.16
CA PHE A 311 -19.61 -0.24 20.61
C PHE A 311 -20.27 0.47 19.41
N PRO A 312 -20.98 -0.25 18.51
CA PRO A 312 -21.50 0.32 17.26
C PRO A 312 -22.57 1.40 17.48
N THR A 313 -23.29 1.34 18.61
CA THR A 313 -24.27 2.36 19.03
C THR A 313 -23.74 3.26 20.15
N GLY A 314 -22.44 3.20 20.43
CA GLY A 314 -21.82 3.81 21.59
C GLY A 314 -22.11 3.09 22.91
N TYR A 315 -21.24 3.31 23.90
CA TYR A 315 -21.45 2.87 25.28
C TYR A 315 -22.66 3.60 25.89
N THR A 316 -23.58 2.84 26.48
CA THR A 316 -24.77 3.37 27.16
C THR A 316 -24.67 3.10 28.66
N PRO A 317 -24.57 4.15 29.51
CA PRO A 317 -24.54 3.99 30.95
C PRO A 317 -25.74 3.19 31.48
N GLY A 318 -25.47 2.19 32.32
CA GLY A 318 -26.50 1.35 32.95
C GLY A 318 -26.85 0.07 32.18
N LEU A 319 -26.38 -0.08 30.93
CA LEU A 319 -26.41 -1.38 30.24
C LEU A 319 -25.16 -2.21 30.59
N PRO A 320 -25.30 -3.52 30.83
CA PRO A 320 -24.16 -4.36 31.15
C PRO A 320 -23.25 -4.55 29.93
N LEU A 321 -21.94 -4.43 30.14
CA LEU A 321 -20.93 -4.76 29.13
C LEU A 321 -20.95 -6.27 28.83
N SER A 322 -20.82 -6.63 27.55
CA SER A 322 -20.56 -8.00 27.14
C SER A 322 -19.19 -8.47 27.65
N ALA A 323 -18.96 -9.78 27.68
CA ALA A 323 -17.66 -10.33 28.09
C ALA A 323 -16.52 -9.81 27.18
N ALA A 324 -16.75 -9.81 25.87
CA ALA A 324 -15.78 -9.34 24.88
C ALA A 324 -15.50 -7.83 25.00
N GLN A 325 -16.53 -7.00 25.23
CA GLN A 325 -16.37 -5.57 25.51
C GLN A 325 -15.52 -5.33 26.76
N ARG A 326 -15.83 -6.05 27.85
CA ARG A 326 -15.07 -5.95 29.12
C ARG A 326 -13.61 -6.37 28.93
N GLU A 327 -13.34 -7.42 28.16
CA GLU A 327 -11.99 -7.87 27.85
C GLU A 327 -11.21 -6.86 27.02
N LEU A 328 -11.83 -6.28 25.98
CA LEU A 328 -11.21 -5.23 25.16
C LEU A 328 -10.82 -4.02 26.01
N LEU A 329 -11.75 -3.49 26.80
CA LEU A 329 -11.48 -2.33 27.65
C LEU A 329 -10.40 -2.64 28.71
N LYS A 330 -10.39 -3.86 29.28
CA LYS A 330 -9.31 -4.32 30.18
C LYS A 330 -7.96 -4.32 29.47
N ALA A 331 -7.88 -4.88 28.27
CA ALA A 331 -6.63 -4.98 27.52
C ALA A 331 -6.09 -3.59 27.13
N VAL A 332 -6.94 -2.73 26.55
CA VAL A 332 -6.56 -1.37 26.13
C VAL A 332 -6.14 -0.52 27.32
N THR A 333 -6.85 -0.59 28.45
CA THR A 333 -6.48 0.14 29.67
C THR A 333 -5.32 -0.48 30.43
N ALA A 334 -4.87 -1.70 30.10
CA ALA A 334 -3.67 -2.30 30.66
C ALA A 334 -2.41 -1.97 29.84
N ASN A 335 -2.54 -1.77 28.52
CA ASN A 335 -1.40 -1.42 27.67
C ASN A 335 -1.02 0.07 27.81
N ASP A 336 0.08 0.37 28.50
CA ASP A 336 0.58 1.74 28.68
C ASP A 336 0.89 2.45 27.36
N LYS A 337 1.32 1.72 26.32
CA LYS A 337 1.65 2.31 25.01
C LYS A 337 0.44 2.92 24.32
N CYS A 338 -0.78 2.45 24.59
CA CYS A 338 -2.01 3.04 24.05
C CYS A 338 -2.34 4.42 24.66
N TRP A 339 -1.73 4.78 25.79
CA TRP A 339 -2.07 5.96 26.59
C TRP A 339 -0.94 7.00 26.64
N GLY A 340 -0.09 7.04 25.63
CA GLY A 340 0.90 8.11 25.44
C GLY A 340 0.28 9.46 25.04
N ASP A 341 1.10 10.38 24.55
CA ASP A 341 0.74 11.80 24.38
C ASP A 341 -0.04 12.09 23.09
N ILE A 342 -0.12 11.14 22.15
CA ILE A 342 -0.85 11.35 20.88
C ILE A 342 -2.37 11.44 21.11
N GLY A 343 -3.00 12.47 20.53
CA GLY A 343 -4.40 12.82 20.78
C GLY A 343 -5.46 12.04 20.01
N ASN A 344 -5.09 11.27 18.97
CA ASN A 344 -6.05 10.63 18.05
C ASN A 344 -7.03 9.70 18.77
N LYS A 345 -6.60 9.07 19.89
CA LYS A 345 -7.46 8.22 20.74
C LYS A 345 -8.75 8.88 21.21
N PHE A 346 -8.76 10.18 21.47
CA PHE A 346 -9.95 10.87 21.97
C PHE A 346 -11.09 10.87 20.95
N LEU A 347 -10.77 10.93 19.65
CA LEU A 347 -11.77 10.84 18.59
C LEU A 347 -12.46 9.47 18.60
N TRP A 348 -11.68 8.39 18.70
CA TRP A 348 -12.21 7.02 18.70
C TRP A 348 -12.99 6.68 19.97
N LEU A 349 -12.49 7.10 21.14
CA LEU A 349 -13.19 6.94 22.41
C LEU A 349 -14.56 7.63 22.37
N ARG A 350 -14.61 8.87 21.85
CA ARG A 350 -15.86 9.61 21.65
C ARG A 350 -16.79 8.91 20.66
N LYS A 351 -16.28 8.42 19.52
CA LYS A 351 -17.07 7.65 18.54
C LYS A 351 -17.68 6.39 19.17
N ALA A 352 -16.95 5.72 20.07
CA ALA A 352 -17.43 4.57 20.83
C ALA A 352 -18.29 4.94 22.07
N GLY A 353 -18.54 6.23 22.34
CA GLY A 353 -19.28 6.71 23.51
C GLY A 353 -18.58 6.47 24.85
N LEU A 354 -17.27 6.22 24.84
CA LEU A 354 -16.47 5.91 26.02
C LEU A 354 -15.85 7.18 26.64
N PRO A 355 -15.54 7.17 27.95
CA PRO A 355 -14.79 8.25 28.58
C PRO A 355 -13.39 8.46 27.97
N ASP A 356 -12.98 9.72 27.85
CA ASP A 356 -11.66 10.10 27.30
C ASP A 356 -10.48 9.76 28.23
N GLN A 357 -10.75 9.46 29.51
CA GLN A 357 -9.74 9.22 30.53
C GLN A 357 -9.60 7.73 30.86
N ARG A 358 -8.35 7.23 30.90
CA ARG A 358 -8.02 5.82 31.20
C ARG A 358 -8.68 5.31 32.47
N ASP A 359 -8.57 6.06 33.55
CA ASP A 359 -9.12 5.66 34.85
C ASP A 359 -10.65 5.70 34.88
N ALA A 360 -11.28 6.56 34.07
CA ALA A 360 -12.72 6.57 33.92
C ALA A 360 -13.22 5.33 33.17
N ILE A 361 -12.49 4.84 32.16
CA ILE A 361 -12.78 3.56 31.51
C ILE A 361 -12.58 2.39 32.48
N ARG A 362 -11.51 2.42 33.28
CA ARG A 362 -11.26 1.38 34.30
C ARG A 362 -12.37 1.29 35.34
N ALA A 363 -13.01 2.40 35.68
CA ALA A 363 -14.15 2.43 36.60
C ALA A 363 -15.42 1.77 36.03
N LEU A 364 -15.47 1.47 34.72
CA LEU A 364 -16.59 0.76 34.07
C LEU A 364 -16.47 -0.77 34.17
N LEU A 365 -15.29 -1.28 34.54
CA LEU A 365 -14.93 -2.70 34.54
C LEU A 365 -15.21 -3.40 35.87
#